data_AF-A0A833SIC3-F1
#
_entry.id   AF-A0A833SIC3-F1
#
_cell.length_a   1.000
_cell.length_b   1.000
_cell.length_c   1.000
_cell.angle_alpha   90.00
_cell.angle_beta   90.00
_cell.angle_gamma   90.00
#
_symmetry.space_group_name_H-M   'P 1'
#
loop_
_entity.id
_entity.type
_entity.pdbx_description
1 polymer ?
#
loop_
_entity_poly.entity_id
_entity_poly.type
_entity_poly.pdbx_seq_one_letter_code
_entity_poly.pdbx_strand_id
1 'polypeptide(L)' 'MQTPYLYHERRRSFVLSEVMEVTCDDETCARWCMDVGQIDKQKRCPSCGSLMKPSLARKRWRCSQD' A
#
# COMPACT_ATOMS: atom_id res chain seq x y z
N MET A 1 20.83 24.95 10.51
CA MET A 1 20.13 23.67 10.29
C MET A 1 19.10 23.88 9.19
N GLN A 2 19.35 23.36 7.99
CA GLN A 2 18.38 23.37 6.89
C GLN A 2 17.48 22.14 7.06
N THR A 3 16.17 22.36 7.17
CA THR A 3 15.19 21.29 7.08
C THR A 3 15.16 20.77 5.63
N PRO A 4 15.17 19.44 5.37
CA PRO A 4 15.34 18.89 4.01
C PRO A 4 14.14 19.17 3.08
N TYR A 5 13.05 19.67 3.64
CA TYR A 5 11.79 19.87 2.94
C TYR A 5 11.60 21.35 2.63
N LEU A 6 12.11 21.78 1.48
CA LEU A 6 11.83 23.08 0.87
C LEU A 6 10.37 23.10 0.35
N TYR A 7 9.38 23.14 1.24
CA TYR A 7 7.97 23.33 0.88
C TYR A 7 7.49 24.78 1.03
N HIS A 8 8.42 25.74 1.05
CA HIS A 8 8.05 27.14 1.24
C HIS A 8 7.98 27.90 -0.09
N GLU A 9 6.73 28.22 -0.44
CA GLU A 9 6.26 29.42 -1.15
C GLU A 9 6.24 29.40 -2.69
N ARG A 10 5.06 29.09 -3.25
CA ARG A 10 4.37 29.94 -4.26
C ARG A 10 2.98 29.49 -4.74
N ARG A 11 2.43 28.35 -4.30
CA ARG A 11 1.04 27.96 -4.63
C ARG A 11 0.30 27.41 -3.41
N ARG A 12 -0.76 28.10 -2.98
CA ARG A 12 -1.55 27.83 -1.75
C ARG A 12 -2.54 26.66 -1.85
N SER A 13 -2.34 25.76 -2.80
CA SER A 13 -3.19 24.59 -2.98
C SER A 13 -2.39 23.52 -3.69
N PHE A 14 -2.34 22.34 -3.10
CA PHE A 14 -1.80 21.15 -3.74
C PHE A 14 -2.96 20.37 -4.33
N VAL A 15 -2.77 19.85 -5.54
CA VAL A 15 -3.72 18.90 -6.10
C VAL A 15 -3.50 17.59 -5.35
N LEU A 16 -4.53 17.08 -4.68
CA LEU A 16 -4.42 15.89 -3.83
C LEU A 16 -3.84 14.69 -4.59
N SER A 17 -4.21 14.51 -5.86
CA SER A 17 -3.67 13.44 -6.71
C SER A 17 -2.16 13.54 -6.90
N GLU A 18 -1.61 14.75 -7.06
CA GLU A 18 -0.16 14.99 -7.21
C GLU A 18 0.59 14.68 -5.91
N VAL A 19 0.00 15.05 -4.76
CA VAL A 19 0.57 14.71 -3.45
C VAL A 19 0.61 13.20 -3.28
N MET A 20 -0.51 12.52 -3.54
CA MET A 20 -0.60 11.07 -3.45
C MET A 20 0.37 10.37 -4.41
N GLU A 21 0.54 10.85 -5.65
CA GLU A 21 1.50 10.26 -6.59
C GLU A 21 2.94 10.25 -6.04
N VAL A 22 3.33 11.31 -5.33
CA VAL A 22 4.69 11.45 -4.79
C VAL A 22 4.85 10.77 -3.42
N THR A 23 3.80 10.75 -2.59
CA THR A 23 3.91 10.34 -1.18
C THR A 23 3.20 9.04 -0.84
N CYS A 24 2.42 8.45 -1.74
CA CYS A 24 1.65 7.24 -1.44
C CYS A 24 2.59 6.04 -1.28
N ASP A 25 2.49 5.38 -0.12
CA ASP A 25 3.08 4.07 0.13
C ASP A 25 1.99 3.01 -0.05
N ASP A 26 1.98 2.41 -1.23
CA ASP A 26 1.05 1.33 -1.60
C ASP A 26 1.04 0.18 -0.59
N GLU A 27 2.17 -0.12 0.04
CA GLU A 27 2.26 -1.20 1.01
C GLU A 27 1.53 -0.84 2.31
N THR A 28 1.78 0.36 2.84
CA THR A 28 1.07 0.88 4.03
C THR A 28 -0.43 1.03 3.78
N CYS A 29 -0.82 1.56 2.61
CA CYS A 29 -2.23 1.65 2.23
C CYS A 29 -2.89 0.27 2.15
N ALA A 30 -2.24 -0.71 1.53
CA ALA A 30 -2.78 -2.06 1.44
C ALA A 30 -2.93 -2.74 2.81
N ARG A 31 -1.98 -2.52 3.74
CA ARG A 31 -2.10 -3.01 5.12
C ARG A 31 -3.27 -2.38 5.86
N TRP A 32 -3.44 -1.06 5.76
CA TRP A 32 -4.58 -0.38 6.36
C TRP A 32 -5.91 -0.90 5.79
N CYS A 33 -6.00 -1.09 4.47
CA CYS A 33 -7.19 -1.68 3.82
C CYS A 33 -7.48 -3.10 4.32
N MET A 34 -6.45 -3.90 4.58
CA MET A 34 -6.64 -5.20 5.23
C MET A 34 -7.20 -5.06 6.65
N ASP A 35 -6.71 -4.07 7.40
CA ASP A 35 -7.14 -3.84 8.78
C ASP A 35 -8.59 -3.38 8.91
N VAL A 36 -9.03 -2.49 8.01
CA VAL A 36 -10.44 -2.05 7.95
C VAL A 36 -11.36 -3.01 7.21
N GLY A 37 -10.86 -4.15 6.75
CA GLY A 37 -11.66 -5.21 6.11
C GLY A 37 -12.07 -4.91 4.66
N GLN A 38 -11.43 -3.95 4.00
CA GLN A 38 -11.63 -3.69 2.56
C GLN A 38 -10.89 -4.73 1.68
N ILE A 39 -9.80 -5.29 2.21
CA ILE A 39 -9.07 -6.40 1.59
C ILE A 39 -9.06 -7.56 2.59
N ASP A 40 -9.31 -8.78 2.13
CA ASP A 40 -9.22 -9.96 2.99
C ASP A 40 -7.82 -10.08 3.61
N LYS A 41 -7.74 -10.21 4.94
CA LYS A 41 -6.47 -10.47 5.65
C LYS A 41 -5.86 -11.82 5.32
N GLN A 42 -6.69 -12.79 4.96
CA GLN A 42 -6.28 -14.16 4.67
C GLN A 42 -7.05 -14.68 3.47
N LYS A 43 -6.34 -15.36 2.58
CA LYS A 43 -6.92 -16.11 1.45
C LYS A 43 -6.41 -17.54 1.48
N ARG A 44 -7.18 -18.46 0.91
CA ARG A 44 -6.76 -19.86 0.71
C ARG A 44 -6.45 -20.10 -0.75
N CYS A 45 -5.39 -20.87 -0.98
CA CYS A 45 -5.02 -21.31 -2.32
C CYS A 45 -6.13 -22.21 -2.87
N PRO A 46 -6.68 -21.94 -4.07
CA PRO A 46 -7.73 -22.77 -4.65
C PRO A 46 -7.26 -24.18 -4.99
N SER A 47 -5.95 -24.38 -5.24
CA SER A 47 -5.41 -25.68 -5.63
C SER A 47 -5.11 -26.61 -4.46
N CYS A 48 -4.56 -26.10 -3.36
CA CYS A 48 -4.12 -26.94 -2.22
C CYS A 48 -4.79 -26.59 -0.88
N GLY A 49 -5.67 -25.57 -0.84
CA GLY A 49 -6.37 -25.13 0.37
C GLY A 49 -5.50 -24.44 1.43
N SER A 50 -4.18 -24.38 1.23
CA SER A 50 -3.24 -23.74 2.16
C SER A 50 -3.45 -22.23 2.23
N LEU A 51 -3.09 -21.63 3.37
CA LEU A 51 -3.12 -20.17 3.52
C LEU A 51 -2.16 -19.51 2.52
N MET A 52 -2.60 -18.43 1.92
CA MET A 52 -1.78 -17.64 1.00
C MET A 52 -1.02 -16.55 1.75
N LYS A 53 0.19 -16.25 1.31
CA LYS A 53 0.98 -15.11 1.80
C LYS A 53 0.76 -13.91 0.87
N PRO A 54 0.36 -12.74 1.39
CA PRO A 54 0.29 -11.53 0.58
C PRO A 54 1.69 -11.04 0.24
N SER A 55 1.88 -10.62 -1.00
CA SER A 55 3.06 -9.92 -1.49
C SER A 55 2.63 -8.55 -1.95
N LEU A 56 2.62 -7.59 -1.01
CA LEU A 56 2.10 -6.25 -1.22
C LEU A 56 2.89 -5.48 -2.29
N ALA A 57 4.22 -5.55 -2.24
CA ALA A 57 5.09 -4.99 -3.27
C ALA A 57 4.79 -5.50 -4.70
N ARG A 58 4.34 -6.76 -4.83
CA ARG A 58 3.97 -7.36 -6.13
C ARG A 58 2.47 -7.32 -6.40
N LYS A 59 1.67 -6.74 -5.49
CA LYS A 59 0.21 -6.66 -5.54
C LYS A 59 -0.44 -8.03 -5.80
N ARG A 60 0.08 -9.09 -5.18
CA ARG A 60 -0.34 -10.49 -5.43
C ARG A 60 -0.44 -11.30 -4.15
N TRP A 61 -1.27 -12.34 -4.18
CA TRP A 61 -1.27 -13.41 -3.19
C TRP A 61 -0.51 -14.60 -3.75
N ARG A 62 0.37 -15.20 -2.95
CA ARG A 62 1.10 -16.41 -3.33
C ARG A 62 0.69 -17.58 -2.45
N CYS A 63 0.62 -18.76 -3.04
CA CYS A 63 0.47 -19.98 -2.28
C CYS A 63 1.63 -20.08 -1.27
N SER A 64 1.38 -20.56 -0.05
CA SER A 64 2.48 -20.78 0.91
C SER A 64 3.38 -21.95 0.54
N GLN A 65 2.95 -22.80 -0.39
CA GLN A 65 3.63 -24.00 -0.85
C GLN A 65 4.40 -23.79 -2.17
N ASP A 66 4.25 -22.61 -2.82
CA ASP A 66 5.07 -22.18 -3.96
C ASP A 66 6.33 -21.44 -3.46
#